data_AF-A0A9P8K237-F1
#
_entry.id   AF-A0A9P8K237-F1
#
_cell.length_a   1.000
_cell.length_b   1.000
_cell.length_c   1.000
_cell.angle_alpha   90.00
_cell.angle_beta   90.00
_cell.angle_gamma   90.00
#
_symmetry.space_group_name_H-M   'P 1'
#
loop_
_entity.id
_entity.type
_entity.pdbx_description
1 polymer ?
#
loop_
_entity_poly.entity_id
_entity_poly.type
_entity_poly.pdbx_seq_one_letter_code
_entity_poly.pdbx_strand_id
1 'polypeptide(L)'
;MSNRTYSSEDLSSGSQPVRSSDGKEQTSKDRANLVVQHFFTKAALIICSSRVSLPPAMSKTGEAKIDRWFNTLIEETDMLNQDLQEWRSMDATVERPAPLVIDVYLDTAQLAPNQTLVAIDE
;
A
#
# COMPACT_ATOMS: atom_id res chain seq x y z
N MET A 1 25.75 -19.83 -12.99
CA MET A 1 26.22 -18.81 -12.02
C MET A 1 26.44 -17.52 -12.79
N SER A 2 25.45 -16.63 -12.80
CA SER A 2 25.54 -15.35 -13.54
C SER A 2 25.55 -14.21 -12.52
N ASN A 3 26.70 -13.58 -12.36
CA ASN A 3 26.89 -12.40 -11.51
C ASN A 3 26.12 -11.22 -12.10
N ARG A 4 25.09 -10.74 -11.40
CA ARG A 4 24.56 -9.38 -11.58
C ARG A 4 25.39 -8.43 -10.72
N THR A 5 26.22 -7.64 -11.39
CA THR A 5 26.89 -6.48 -10.80
C THR A 5 25.83 -5.45 -10.43
N TYR A 6 25.58 -5.24 -9.13
CA TYR A 6 24.79 -4.12 -8.66
C TYR A 6 25.68 -2.86 -8.67
N SER A 7 25.35 -1.89 -9.53
CA SER A 7 25.96 -0.55 -9.51
C SER A 7 25.68 0.11 -8.16
N SER A 8 26.72 0.70 -7.56
CA SER A 8 26.69 1.35 -6.24
C SER A 8 25.97 2.72 -6.22
N GLU A 9 25.24 3.07 -7.27
CA GLU A 9 24.63 4.40 -7.44
C GLU A 9 23.18 4.47 -6.89
N ASP A 10 22.56 3.34 -6.57
CA ASP A 10 21.18 3.30 -6.05
C ASP A 10 21.03 3.53 -4.54
N LEU A 11 22.13 3.75 -3.80
CA LEU A 11 22.09 3.98 -2.35
C LEU A 11 21.91 5.45 -1.95
N SER A 12 21.78 6.36 -2.91
CA SER A 12 21.47 7.76 -2.64
C SER A 12 19.96 8.03 -2.72
N SER A 13 19.18 7.42 -1.82
CA SER A 13 17.80 7.85 -1.58
C SER A 13 17.81 9.10 -0.69
N GLY A 14 18.35 10.18 -1.25
CA GLY A 14 18.13 11.52 -0.74
C GLY A 14 16.66 11.86 -0.96
N SER A 15 15.95 12.09 0.14
CA SER A 15 14.56 12.55 0.23
C SER A 15 14.21 13.48 -0.93
N GLN A 16 13.62 12.94 -2.00
CA GLN A 16 13.20 13.77 -3.12
C GLN A 16 12.07 14.67 -2.62
N PRO A 17 12.15 16.00 -2.82
CA PRO A 17 11.03 16.86 -2.52
C PRO A 17 9.88 16.47 -3.44
N VAL A 18 8.78 16.00 -2.86
CA VAL A 18 7.53 15.76 -3.57
C VAL A 18 7.04 17.12 -4.06
N ARG A 19 7.33 17.44 -5.32
CA ARG A 19 6.90 18.68 -5.97
C ARG A 19 5.48 18.50 -6.48
N SER A 20 4.54 19.28 -5.95
CA SER A 20 3.22 19.44 -6.57
C SER A 20 3.34 20.13 -7.94
N SER A 21 2.41 19.85 -8.86
CA SER A 21 2.37 20.44 -10.21
C SER A 21 2.31 21.98 -10.25
N ASP A 22 1.96 22.62 -9.14
CA ASP A 22 1.58 24.04 -9.09
C ASP A 22 2.71 25.01 -8.67
N GLY A 23 3.95 24.53 -8.54
CA GLY A 23 5.12 25.41 -8.29
C GLY A 23 5.14 26.13 -6.92
N LYS A 24 4.15 25.89 -6.05
CA LYS A 24 4.16 26.34 -4.65
C LYS A 24 5.05 25.43 -3.82
N GLU A 25 5.85 26.03 -2.94
CA GLU A 25 6.71 25.28 -2.02
C GLU A 25 5.85 24.53 -1.00
N GLN A 26 5.87 23.20 -1.07
CA GLN A 26 5.12 22.30 -0.18
C GLN A 26 5.53 22.58 1.27
N THR A 27 4.59 23.00 2.12
CA THR A 27 4.87 23.32 3.52
C THR A 27 5.24 22.04 4.29
N SER A 28 5.89 22.19 5.44
CA SER A 28 6.18 21.04 6.32
C SER A 28 4.91 20.29 6.73
N LYS A 29 3.79 21.00 6.88
CA LYS A 29 2.48 20.42 7.18
C LYS A 29 1.98 19.54 6.05
N ASP A 30 2.04 20.03 4.81
CA ASP A 30 1.54 19.24 3.68
C ASP A 30 2.41 17.99 3.44
N ARG A 31 3.72 18.07 3.69
CA ARG A 31 4.61 16.89 3.66
C ARG A 31 4.24 15.88 4.74
N ALA A 32 3.97 16.34 5.96
CA ALA A 32 3.51 15.47 7.04
C ALA A 32 2.17 14.82 6.69
N ASN A 33 1.25 15.56 6.06
CA ASN A 33 -0.02 15.00 5.61
C ASN A 33 0.18 13.88 4.58
N LEU A 34 1.02 14.09 3.56
CA LEU A 34 1.36 13.06 2.57
C LEU A 34 1.95 11.80 3.22
N VAL A 35 2.85 11.97 4.20
CA VAL A 35 3.42 10.84 4.95
C VAL A 35 2.31 10.03 5.64
N VAL A 36 1.33 10.69 6.26
CA VAL A 36 0.21 9.99 6.92
C VAL A 36 -0.68 9.28 5.90
N GLN A 37 -1.03 9.93 4.79
CA GLN A 37 -1.84 9.32 3.71
C GLN A 37 -1.17 8.05 3.17
N HIS A 38 0.13 8.14 2.83
CA HIS A 38 0.89 6.99 2.32
C HIS A 38 1.11 5.91 3.38
N PHE A 39 1.19 6.26 4.66
CA PHE A 39 1.30 5.27 5.73
C PHE A 39 0.06 4.38 5.79
N PHE A 40 -1.15 4.97 5.80
CA PHE A 40 -2.39 4.20 5.86
C PHE A 40 -2.57 3.30 4.63
N THR A 41 -2.38 3.85 3.44
CA THR A 41 -2.57 3.07 2.20
C THR A 41 -1.56 1.94 2.07
N LYS A 42 -0.31 2.18 2.45
CA LYS A 42 0.74 1.16 2.38
C LYS A 42 0.60 0.08 3.46
N ALA A 43 0.19 0.45 4.67
CA ALA A 43 -0.10 -0.52 5.73
C ALA A 43 -1.22 -1.48 5.29
N ALA A 44 -2.31 -0.94 4.73
CA ALA A 44 -3.40 -1.73 4.19
C ALA A 44 -2.92 -2.68 3.08
N LEU A 45 -2.15 -2.15 2.12
CA LEU A 45 -1.63 -2.93 1.01
C LEU A 45 -0.78 -4.11 1.48
N ILE A 46 0.16 -3.88 2.40
CA ILE A 46 1.03 -4.93 2.95
C ILE A 46 0.22 -6.00 3.70
N ILE A 47 -0.71 -5.58 4.56
CA ILE A 47 -1.52 -6.51 5.35
C ILE A 47 -2.36 -7.37 4.41
N CYS A 48 -3.11 -6.76 3.49
CA CYS A 48 -3.98 -7.49 2.57
C CYS A 48 -3.17 -8.40 1.63
N SER A 49 -2.07 -7.95 1.06
CA SER A 49 -1.22 -8.77 0.18
C SER A 49 -0.58 -9.95 0.89
N SER A 50 -0.40 -9.88 2.22
CA SER A 50 0.12 -11.00 3.02
C SER A 50 -0.91 -12.10 3.28
N ARG A 51 -2.21 -11.80 3.11
CA ARG A 51 -3.31 -12.72 3.39
C ARG A 51 -3.94 -13.29 2.13
N VAL A 52 -3.97 -12.53 1.04
CA VAL A 52 -4.56 -12.93 -0.23
C VAL A 52 -3.70 -12.47 -1.40
N SER A 53 -3.80 -13.18 -2.52
CA SER A 53 -3.18 -12.75 -3.77
C SER A 53 -3.99 -11.61 -4.39
N LEU A 54 -3.42 -10.41 -4.42
CA LEU A 54 -4.06 -9.23 -5.01
C LEU A 54 -3.56 -9.03 -6.45
N PRO A 55 -4.44 -8.74 -7.42
CA PRO A 55 -4.01 -8.46 -8.78
C PRO A 55 -3.23 -7.14 -8.83
N PRO A 56 -2.05 -7.11 -9.48
CA PRO A 56 -1.26 -5.89 -9.57
C PRO A 56 -1.94 -4.83 -10.43
N ALA A 57 -1.88 -3.58 -9.99
CA ALA A 57 -2.28 -2.43 -10.78
C ALA A 57 -1.29 -2.23 -11.92
N MET A 58 -1.79 -2.06 -13.15
CA MET A 58 -0.95 -1.91 -14.33
C MET A 58 -0.76 -0.45 -14.70
N SER A 59 0.46 -0.10 -15.11
CA SER A 59 0.80 1.19 -15.68
C SER A 59 0.28 1.29 -17.14
N LYS A 60 0.34 2.48 -17.72
CA LYS A 60 0.00 2.68 -19.14
C LYS A 60 0.93 1.92 -20.10
N THR A 61 2.12 1.55 -19.65
CA THR A 61 3.10 0.76 -20.42
C THR A 61 2.90 -0.75 -20.25
N GLY A 62 1.95 -1.17 -19.41
CA GLY A 62 1.66 -2.59 -19.14
C GLY A 62 2.53 -3.22 -18.06
N GLU A 63 3.32 -2.42 -17.33
CA GLU A 63 4.14 -2.89 -16.22
C GLU A 63 3.38 -2.77 -14.89
N ALA A 64 3.64 -3.66 -13.94
CA ALA A 64 3.08 -3.56 -12.59
C ALA A 64 3.57 -2.27 -11.91
N LYS A 65 2.63 -1.51 -11.34
CA LYS A 65 2.96 -0.33 -10.54
C LYS A 65 3.53 -0.77 -9.20
N ILE A 66 4.60 -0.08 -8.77
CA ILE A 66 5.31 -0.37 -7.53
C ILE A 66 5.23 0.85 -6.62
N ASP A 67 4.67 0.67 -5.43
CA ASP A 67 4.78 1.64 -4.35
C ASP A 67 6.20 1.55 -3.74
N ARG A 68 6.87 2.70 -3.64
CA ARG A 68 8.25 2.82 -3.13
C ARG A 68 8.36 3.61 -1.83
N TRP A 69 7.24 3.95 -1.19
CA TRP A 69 7.26 4.69 0.05
C TRP A 69 7.94 3.92 1.18
N PHE A 70 8.59 4.65 2.08
CA PHE A 70 9.26 4.09 3.25
C PHE A 70 10.33 3.03 2.91
N ASN A 71 11.01 3.18 1.77
CA ASN A 71 12.08 2.29 1.30
C ASN A 71 11.67 0.81 1.24
N THR A 72 10.38 0.53 0.99
CA THR A 72 9.85 -0.84 0.91
C THR A 72 9.07 -0.97 -0.39
N LEU A 73 9.47 -1.92 -1.23
CA LEU A 73 8.86 -2.14 -2.54
C LEU A 73 7.70 -3.13 -2.45
N ILE A 74 6.55 -2.76 -3.00
CA ILE A 74 5.37 -3.63 -3.07
C ILE A 74 4.56 -3.30 -4.32
N GLU A 75 3.99 -4.32 -4.97
CA GLU A 75 3.07 -4.13 -6.09
C GLU A 75 1.79 -3.43 -5.62
N GLU A 76 1.42 -2.36 -6.29
CA GLU A 76 0.14 -1.69 -6.04
C GLU A 76 -1.01 -2.57 -6.53
N THR A 77 -2.22 -2.33 -6.01
CA THR A 77 -3.45 -2.90 -6.56
C THR A 77 -4.53 -1.83 -6.61
N ASP A 78 -5.39 -1.92 -7.62
CA ASP A 78 -6.56 -1.05 -7.73
C ASP A 78 -7.74 -1.55 -6.88
N MET A 79 -7.67 -2.79 -6.36
CA MET A 79 -8.74 -3.42 -5.57
C MET A 79 -9.07 -2.67 -4.27
N LEU A 80 -8.07 -2.05 -3.65
CA LEU A 80 -8.23 -1.34 -2.38
C LEU A 80 -8.59 0.15 -2.57
N ASN A 81 -8.73 0.64 -3.81
CA ASN A 81 -8.88 2.07 -4.08
C ASN A 81 -10.16 2.64 -3.46
N GLN A 82 -11.27 1.92 -3.59
CA GLN A 82 -12.56 2.35 -3.06
C GLN A 82 -12.56 2.37 -1.54
N ASP A 83 -12.09 1.28 -0.92
CA ASP A 83 -12.06 1.15 0.54
C ASP A 83 -11.12 2.16 1.19
N LEU A 84 -10.01 2.50 0.53
CA LEU A 84 -9.01 3.44 1.07
C LEU A 84 -9.25 4.91 0.70
N GLN A 85 -10.36 5.24 0.05
CA GLN A 85 -10.61 6.58 -0.47
C GLN A 85 -10.64 7.65 0.63
N GLU A 86 -11.18 7.31 1.80
CA GLU A 86 -11.19 8.21 2.97
C GLU A 86 -9.76 8.59 3.38
N TRP A 87 -8.88 7.60 3.59
CA TRP A 87 -7.51 7.85 4.02
C TRP A 87 -6.63 8.50 2.94
N ARG A 88 -6.97 8.32 1.66
CA ARG A 88 -6.27 8.98 0.54
C ARG A 88 -6.62 10.46 0.41
N SER A 89 -7.85 10.83 0.77
CA SER A 89 -8.35 12.21 0.63
C SER A 89 -8.36 13.00 1.94
N MET A 90 -8.06 12.35 3.07
CA MET A 90 -8.01 12.99 4.39
C MET A 90 -6.91 14.04 4.52
N ASP A 91 -7.15 15.02 5.39
CA ASP A 91 -6.14 16.00 5.82
C ASP A 91 -5.92 15.89 7.33
N ALA A 92 -4.84 15.18 7.70
CA ALA A 92 -4.43 14.97 9.09
C ALA A 92 -4.01 16.26 9.81
N THR A 93 -3.85 17.37 9.09
CA THR A 93 -3.52 18.68 9.67
C THR A 93 -4.76 19.44 10.14
N VAL A 94 -5.93 19.07 9.63
CA VAL A 94 -7.23 19.65 9.97
C VAL A 94 -7.93 18.78 11.02
N GLU A 95 -8.00 17.48 10.79
CA GLU A 95 -8.69 16.53 11.65
C GLU A 95 -7.95 15.18 11.69
N ARG A 96 -8.04 14.49 12.83
CA ARG A 96 -7.46 13.14 12.93
C ARG A 96 -8.32 12.16 12.10
N PRO A 97 -7.70 11.37 11.20
CA PRO A 97 -8.46 10.39 10.41
C PRO A 97 -9.12 9.33 11.29
N ALA A 98 -10.22 8.78 10.80
CA ALA A 98 -10.86 7.64 11.42
C ALA A 98 -9.87 6.44 11.50
N PRO A 99 -9.98 5.58 12.54
CA PRO A 99 -9.17 4.38 12.61
C PRO A 99 -9.40 3.49 11.38
N LEU A 100 -8.31 3.10 10.71
CA LEU A 100 -8.37 2.08 9.67
C LEU A 100 -8.46 0.70 10.33
N VAL A 101 -9.58 0.02 10.10
CA VAL A 101 -9.84 -1.34 10.60
C VAL A 101 -9.75 -2.31 9.43
N ILE A 102 -8.98 -3.39 9.61
CA ILE A 102 -8.81 -4.45 8.60
C ILE A 102 -9.20 -5.76 9.25
N ASP A 103 -10.36 -6.28 8.86
CA ASP A 103 -10.85 -7.57 9.32
C ASP A 103 -10.36 -8.68 8.40
N VAL A 104 -9.70 -9.68 8.98
CA VAL A 104 -9.24 -10.87 8.27
C VAL A 104 -10.08 -12.05 8.73
N TYR A 105 -10.81 -12.65 7.80
CA TYR A 105 -11.73 -13.74 8.08
C TYR A 105 -11.54 -14.88 7.09
N LEU A 106 -12.01 -16.06 7.49
CA LEU A 106 -12.11 -17.23 6.64
C LEU A 106 -13.49 -17.24 5.98
N ASP A 107 -13.54 -17.18 4.65
CA ASP A 107 -14.79 -17.30 3.90
C ASP A 107 -15.12 -18.78 3.65
N THR A 108 -16.28 -19.21 4.14
CA THR A 108 -16.80 -20.58 3.97
C THR A 108 -17.94 -20.66 2.95
N ALA A 109 -18.21 -19.61 2.19
CA ALA A 109 -19.31 -19.57 1.22
C ALA A 109 -19.23 -20.69 0.15
N GLN A 110 -18.03 -21.19 -0.13
CA GLN A 110 -17.78 -22.25 -1.12
C GLN A 110 -17.63 -23.64 -0.51
N LEU A 111 -17.97 -23.83 0.77
CA LEU A 111 -17.89 -25.14 1.43
C LEU A 111 -19.03 -26.04 0.92
N ALA A 112 -18.68 -27.16 0.27
CA ALA A 112 -19.67 -28.10 -0.24
C ALA A 112 -20.39 -28.85 0.90
N PRO A 113 -21.63 -29.36 0.70
CA PRO A 113 -22.38 -30.04 1.75
C PRO A 113 -21.70 -31.27 2.36
N ASN A 114 -20.77 -31.88 1.62
CA ASN A 114 -19.98 -33.03 2.04
C ASN A 114 -18.60 -32.67 2.61
N GLN A 115 -18.32 -31.38 2.84
CA GLN A 115 -17.10 -30.89 3.46
C GLN A 115 -17.40 -30.36 4.87
N THR A 116 -16.44 -30.48 5.78
CA THR A 116 -16.55 -29.98 7.15
C THR A 116 -15.29 -29.21 7.49
N LEU A 117 -15.46 -27.98 7.99
CA LEU A 117 -14.38 -27.19 8.55
C LEU A 117 -14.18 -27.58 10.01
N VAL A 118 -12.97 -27.97 10.37
CA VAL A 118 -12.61 -28.35 11.74
C VAL A 118 -11.41 -27.51 12.16
N ALA A 119 -11.50 -26.87 13.32
CA ALA A 119 -10.36 -26.25 13.99
C ALA A 119 -9.75 -27.27 14.97
N ILE A 120 -8.44 -27.44 14.93
CA ILE A 120 -7.69 -28.36 15.78
C ILE A 120 -6.88 -27.51 16.75
N ASP A 121 -6.95 -27.83 18.04
CA ASP A 121 -6.10 -27.26 19.08
C ASP A 121 -4.77 -28.02 19.19
N GLU A 122 -3.77 -27.40 19.83
CA GLU A 122 -2.54 -28.09 20.24
C GLU A 122 -2.69 -28.69 21.64
#